data_AF-A0A968LAA4-F1
#
_entry.id   AF-A0A968LAA4-F1
#
_cell.length_a   1.000
_cell.length_b   1.000
_cell.length_c   1.000
_cell.angle_alpha   90.00
_cell.angle_beta   90.00
_cell.angle_gamma   90.00
#
_symmetry.space_group_name_H-M   'P 1'
#
loop_
_entity.id
_entity.type
_entity.pdbx_description
1 polymer ?
#
loop_
_entity_poly.entity_id
_entity_poly.type
_entity_poly.pdbx_seq_one_letter_code
_entity_poly.pdbx_strand_id
1 'polypeptide(L)'
;MKKIALVFLVCCLAVACGGKKEVKQASPESRTATEAFALAETIKTAFIKKDTAALQRNSTDTGLKDITANKKPYDSVDIFFTPRWVEIEGSQLMVNIAWKSSWTVSGRRSEERGMAVFVMEGTPLRVSKILRANPFVASDK
;
A
#
# COMPACT_ATOMS: atom_id res chain seq x y z
N MET A 1 3.10 2.89 61.96
CA MET A 1 1.87 2.73 61.16
C MET A 1 1.91 3.42 59.78
N LYS A 2 2.55 4.58 59.60
CA LYS A 2 2.65 5.27 58.29
C LYS A 2 3.40 4.50 57.17
N LYS A 3 4.37 3.66 57.53
CA LYS A 3 5.18 2.88 56.56
C LYS A 3 4.43 1.69 55.94
N ILE A 4 3.44 1.14 56.63
CA ILE A 4 2.65 -0.01 56.16
C ILE A 4 1.62 0.43 55.10
N ALA A 5 1.03 1.61 55.28
CA ALA A 5 0.11 2.21 54.30
C ALA A 5 0.80 2.52 52.95
N LEU A 6 2.08 2.92 52.99
CA LEU A 6 2.85 3.24 51.79
C LEU A 6 3.17 1.98 50.96
N VAL A 7 3.45 0.85 51.60
CA VAL A 7 3.72 -0.43 50.92
C VAL A 7 2.45 -0.96 50.24
N PHE A 8 1.29 -0.84 50.89
CA PHE A 8 0.02 -1.25 50.29
C PHE A 8 -0.36 -0.40 49.07
N LEU A 9 -0.10 0.91 49.11
CA LEU A 9 -0.39 1.83 47.99
C LEU A 9 0.49 1.54 46.76
N VAL A 10 1.76 1.17 46.96
CA VAL A 10 2.68 0.80 45.88
C VAL A 10 2.33 -0.57 45.28
N CYS A 11 1.88 -1.54 46.09
CA CYS A 11 1.43 -2.84 45.60
C CYS A 11 0.13 -2.74 44.78
N CYS A 12 -0.80 -1.85 45.11
CA CYS A 12 -2.02 -1.65 44.32
C CYS A 12 -1.76 -1.02 42.94
N LEU A 13 -0.73 -0.16 42.81
CA LEU A 13 -0.36 0.46 41.53
C LEU A 13 0.30 -0.53 40.56
N ALA A 14 0.94 -1.59 41.04
CA ALA A 14 1.56 -2.60 40.19
C ALA A 14 0.54 -3.53 39.50
N VAL A 15 -0.66 -3.72 40.07
CA VAL A 15 -1.71 -4.57 39.49
C VAL A 15 -2.53 -3.82 38.43
N ALA A 16 -2.53 -2.48 38.45
CA ALA A 16 -3.28 -1.65 37.50
C ALA A 16 -2.65 -1.58 36.09
N CYS A 17 -1.38 -1.94 35.93
CA CYS A 17 -0.67 -1.93 34.65
C CYS A 17 -0.57 -3.31 33.97
N GLY A 18 -1.24 -4.34 34.52
CA GLY A 18 -1.19 -5.73 34.03
C GLY A 18 -2.38 -6.16 33.16
N GLY A 19 -3.32 -5.25 32.86
CA GLY A 19 -4.40 -5.52 31.93
C GLY A 19 -3.83 -5.74 30.54
N LYS A 20 -3.73 -7.01 30.11
CA LYS A 20 -3.49 -7.38 28.71
C LYS A 20 -4.42 -6.52 27.86
N LYS A 21 -3.86 -5.52 27.17
CA LYS A 21 -4.57 -4.78 26.14
C LYS A 21 -5.09 -5.84 25.18
N GLU A 22 -6.40 -6.10 25.22
CA GLU A 22 -7.09 -6.84 24.17
C GLU A 22 -6.89 -6.05 22.89
N VAL A 23 -5.82 -6.37 22.17
CA VAL A 23 -5.61 -5.89 20.81
C VAL A 23 -6.77 -6.49 20.02
N LYS A 24 -7.78 -5.67 19.73
CA LYS A 24 -8.94 -6.07 18.93
C LYS A 24 -8.41 -6.79 17.69
N GLN A 25 -8.75 -8.07 17.54
CA GLN A 25 -8.34 -8.82 16.37
C GLN A 25 -8.84 -8.09 15.13
N ALA A 26 -7.95 -7.82 14.18
CA ALA A 26 -8.32 -7.14 12.94
C ALA A 26 -9.45 -7.92 12.26
N SER A 27 -10.52 -7.21 11.89
CA SER A 27 -11.65 -7.79 11.18
C SER A 27 -11.19 -8.36 9.83
N PRO A 28 -11.92 -9.31 9.24
CA PRO A 28 -11.61 -9.85 7.91
C PRO A 28 -11.41 -8.74 6.87
N GLU A 29 -12.26 -7.73 6.85
CA GLU A 29 -12.20 -6.59 5.93
C GLU A 29 -10.93 -5.76 6.14
N SER A 30 -10.53 -5.56 7.40
CA SER A 30 -9.29 -4.86 7.73
C SER A 30 -8.06 -5.63 7.24
N ARG A 31 -8.08 -6.97 7.30
CA ARG A 31 -6.99 -7.81 6.77
C ARG A 31 -6.95 -7.74 5.25
N THR A 32 -8.09 -7.92 4.60
CA THR A 32 -8.21 -7.79 3.14
C THR A 32 -7.72 -6.44 2.64
N ALA A 33 -8.11 -5.34 3.29
CA ALA A 33 -7.62 -4.01 2.92
C ALA A 33 -6.10 -3.87 3.11
N THR A 34 -5.56 -4.43 4.20
CA THR A 34 -4.11 -4.41 4.48
C THR A 34 -3.34 -5.19 3.41
N GLU A 35 -3.80 -6.40 3.05
CA GLU A 35 -3.21 -7.22 2.00
C GLU A 35 -3.27 -6.53 0.64
N ALA A 36 -4.39 -5.89 0.32
CA ALA A 36 -4.57 -5.19 -0.94
C ALA A 36 -3.64 -3.97 -1.04
N PHE A 37 -3.49 -3.17 0.03
CA PHE A 37 -2.52 -2.08 0.04
C PHE A 37 -1.07 -2.58 -0.02
N ALA A 38 -0.75 -3.68 0.67
CA ALA A 38 0.57 -4.30 0.60
C ALA A 38 0.92 -4.79 -0.81
N LEU A 39 -0.05 -5.33 -1.54
CA LEU A 39 0.12 -5.71 -2.95
C LEU A 39 0.41 -4.49 -3.84
N ALA A 40 -0.32 -3.38 -3.67
CA ALA A 40 -0.04 -2.15 -4.42
C ALA A 40 1.40 -1.63 -4.15
N GLU A 41 1.83 -1.65 -2.89
CA GLU A 41 3.21 -1.30 -2.50
C GLU A 41 4.27 -2.24 -3.09
N THR A 42 3.96 -3.54 -3.18
CA THR A 42 4.82 -4.54 -3.81
C THR A 42 5.00 -4.26 -5.30
N ILE A 43 3.90 -3.96 -6.01
CA ILE A 43 3.94 -3.58 -7.43
C ILE A 43 4.76 -2.31 -7.63
N LYS A 44 4.53 -1.27 -6.82
CA LYS A 44 5.29 -0.02 -6.87
C LYS A 44 6.79 -0.26 -6.72
N THR A 45 7.17 -1.05 -5.71
CA THR A 45 8.56 -1.38 -5.42
C THR A 45 9.20 -2.17 -6.55
N ALA A 46 8.48 -3.17 -7.08
CA ALA A 46 8.95 -3.97 -8.21
C ALA A 46 9.14 -3.13 -9.48
N PHE A 47 8.22 -2.19 -9.76
CA PHE A 47 8.34 -1.26 -10.88
C PHE A 47 9.59 -0.37 -10.77
N ILE A 48 9.79 0.28 -9.62
CA ILE A 48 10.96 1.16 -9.39
C ILE A 48 12.27 0.38 -9.51
N LYS A 49 12.31 -0.85 -8.98
CA LYS A 49 13.48 -1.73 -9.06
C LYS A 49 13.64 -2.46 -10.39
N LYS A 50 12.71 -2.28 -11.34
CA LYS A 50 12.66 -2.99 -12.63
C LYS A 50 12.63 -4.52 -12.47
N ASP A 51 12.00 -5.03 -11.40
CA ASP A 51 11.85 -6.45 -11.10
C ASP A 51 10.65 -7.04 -11.88
N THR A 52 10.91 -7.43 -13.12
CA THR A 52 9.89 -7.94 -14.05
C THR A 52 9.26 -9.26 -13.57
N ALA A 53 10.02 -10.12 -12.89
CA ALA A 53 9.52 -11.38 -12.35
C ALA A 53 8.52 -11.14 -11.21
N ALA A 54 8.81 -10.19 -10.32
CA ALA A 54 7.87 -9.80 -9.27
C ALA A 54 6.60 -9.16 -9.84
N LEU A 55 6.70 -8.34 -10.89
CA LEU A 55 5.52 -7.79 -11.58
C LEU A 55 4.65 -8.91 -12.15
N GLN A 56 5.23 -9.80 -12.96
CA GLN A 56 4.50 -10.92 -13.58
C GLN A 56 3.79 -11.82 -12.55
N ARG A 57 4.43 -12.12 -11.42
CA ARG A 57 3.83 -12.98 -10.38
C ARG A 57 2.65 -12.32 -9.65
N ASN A 58 2.65 -10.99 -9.57
CA ASN A 58 1.70 -10.20 -8.77
C ASN A 58 0.64 -9.47 -9.63
N SER A 59 0.62 -9.68 -10.94
CA SER A 59 -0.37 -9.12 -11.86
C SER A 59 -0.95 -10.17 -12.80
N THR A 60 -2.12 -9.90 -13.37
CA THR A 60 -2.56 -10.61 -14.58
C THR A 60 -1.84 -10.07 -15.81
N ASP A 61 -2.02 -10.68 -16.98
CA ASP A 61 -1.44 -10.16 -18.23
C ASP A 61 -1.94 -8.74 -18.56
N THR A 62 -3.21 -8.45 -18.28
CA THR A 62 -3.80 -7.12 -18.46
C THR A 62 -3.21 -6.13 -17.45
N GLY A 63 -3.13 -6.51 -16.18
CA GLY A 63 -2.55 -5.64 -15.14
C GLY A 63 -1.07 -5.36 -15.41
N LEU A 64 -0.33 -6.36 -15.90
CA LEU A 64 1.07 -6.19 -16.28
C LEU A 64 1.22 -5.15 -17.38
N LYS A 65 0.38 -5.21 -18.43
CA LYS A 65 0.37 -4.23 -19.53
C LYS A 65 0.10 -2.82 -19.03
N ASP A 66 -0.81 -2.64 -18.08
CA ASP A 66 -1.08 -1.33 -17.49
C ASP A 66 0.11 -0.82 -16.67
N ILE A 67 0.75 -1.69 -15.88
CA ILE A 67 1.91 -1.34 -15.07
C ILE A 67 3.11 -0.96 -15.96
N THR A 68 3.32 -1.67 -17.06
CA THR A 68 4.44 -1.43 -17.98
C THR A 68 4.09 -0.55 -19.18
N ALA A 69 2.97 0.17 -19.11
CA ALA A 69 2.46 0.99 -20.22
C ALA A 69 3.35 2.20 -20.57
N ASN A 70 4.27 2.60 -19.70
CA ASN A 70 5.14 3.73 -19.95
C ASN A 70 6.14 3.46 -21.07
N LYS A 71 5.97 4.16 -22.18
CA LYS A 71 6.83 4.04 -23.37
C LYS A 71 8.00 5.02 -23.37
N LYS A 72 7.98 6.02 -22.47
CA LYS A 72 9.02 7.04 -22.42
C LYS A 72 10.26 6.52 -21.72
N PRO A 73 11.47 6.74 -22.26
CA PRO A 73 12.69 6.48 -21.52
C PRO A 73 12.78 7.42 -20.31
N TYR A 74 13.28 6.91 -19.20
CA TYR A 74 13.53 7.66 -17.97
C TYR A 74 14.76 7.09 -17.26
N ASP A 75 15.47 7.96 -16.55
CA ASP A 75 16.67 7.60 -15.80
C ASP A 75 16.27 6.95 -14.47
N SER A 76 15.36 7.61 -13.75
CA SER A 76 14.83 7.16 -12.46
C SER A 76 13.41 7.68 -12.22
N VAL A 77 12.71 7.03 -11.30
CA VAL A 77 11.39 7.46 -10.85
C VAL A 77 11.22 7.12 -9.38
N ASP A 78 10.75 8.10 -8.61
CA ASP A 78 10.24 7.89 -7.26
C ASP A 78 8.72 7.93 -7.30
N ILE A 79 8.05 7.00 -6.62
CA ILE A 79 6.59 6.96 -6.51
C ILE A 79 6.21 6.79 -5.05
N PHE A 80 5.26 7.61 -4.59
CA PHE A 80 4.70 7.57 -3.25
C PHE A 80 3.20 7.32 -3.32
N PHE A 81 2.74 6.31 -2.61
CA PHE A 81 1.32 5.99 -2.48
C PHE A 81 0.81 6.45 -1.12
N THR A 82 -0.41 6.96 -1.12
CA THR A 82 -1.19 7.28 0.07
C THR A 82 -2.49 6.48 -0.01
N PRO A 83 -2.59 5.36 0.73
CA PRO A 83 -3.80 4.56 0.83
C PRO A 83 -5.02 5.41 1.17
N ARG A 84 -6.15 5.18 0.50
CA ARG A 84 -7.40 5.91 0.76
C ARG A 84 -8.48 4.98 1.30
N TRP A 85 -8.96 4.06 0.49
CA TRP A 85 -9.95 3.04 0.90
C TRP A 85 -9.92 1.85 -0.07
N VAL A 86 -10.58 0.77 0.32
CA VAL A 86 -10.80 -0.42 -0.50
C VAL A 86 -12.29 -0.66 -0.60
N GLU A 87 -12.80 -0.84 -1.82
CA GLU A 87 -14.17 -1.29 -2.07
C GLU A 87 -14.12 -2.77 -2.43
N ILE A 88 -15.06 -3.55 -1.92
CA ILE A 88 -15.17 -4.98 -2.17
C ILE A 88 -16.42 -5.20 -3.02
N GLU A 89 -16.22 -5.61 -4.26
CA GLU A 89 -17.31 -5.86 -5.22
C GLU A 89 -17.23 -7.32 -5.68
N GLY A 90 -18.03 -8.18 -5.03
CA GLY A 90 -18.00 -9.62 -5.30
C GLY A 90 -16.62 -10.20 -5.02
N SER A 91 -15.93 -10.66 -6.06
CA SER A 91 -14.58 -11.23 -5.99
C SER A 91 -13.46 -10.24 -6.32
N GLN A 92 -13.79 -8.97 -6.59
CA GLN A 92 -12.83 -7.94 -6.93
C GLN A 92 -12.66 -6.94 -5.79
N LEU A 93 -11.43 -6.44 -5.66
CA LEU A 93 -11.10 -5.34 -4.75
C LEU A 93 -10.73 -4.12 -5.58
N MET A 94 -11.38 -2.98 -5.31
CA MET A 94 -11.01 -1.69 -5.87
C MET A 94 -10.22 -0.89 -4.84
N VAL A 95 -8.91 -0.85 -5.03
CA VAL A 95 -7.98 -0.19 -4.10
C VAL A 95 -7.72 1.22 -4.57
N ASN A 96 -8.33 2.19 -3.89
CA ASN A 96 -8.22 3.60 -4.20
C ASN A 96 -6.96 4.18 -3.53
N ILE A 97 -6.05 4.73 -4.35
CA ILE A 97 -4.75 5.25 -3.91
C ILE A 97 -4.51 6.62 -4.50
N ALA A 98 -4.22 7.59 -3.63
CA ALA A 98 -3.63 8.86 -4.06
C ALA A 98 -2.13 8.65 -4.26
N TRP A 99 -1.56 9.25 -5.30
CA TRP A 99 -0.15 9.07 -5.60
C TRP A 99 0.55 10.38 -5.96
N LYS A 100 1.86 10.40 -5.73
CA LYS A 100 2.80 11.40 -6.25
C LYS A 100 3.97 10.68 -6.87
N SER A 101 4.50 11.19 -7.98
CA SER A 101 5.70 10.67 -8.60
C SER A 101 6.67 11.79 -8.96
N SER A 102 7.95 11.46 -8.96
CA SER A 102 9.01 12.32 -9.47
C SER A 102 9.79 11.55 -10.51
N TRP A 103 9.70 11.96 -11.76
CA TRP A 103 10.42 11.36 -12.88
C TRP A 103 11.69 12.15 -13.18
N THR A 104 12.78 11.45 -13.47
CA THR A 104 14.01 12.06 -13.99
C THR A 104 14.25 11.56 -15.41
N VAL A 105 14.32 12.48 -16.37
CA VAL A 105 14.56 12.17 -17.79
C VAL A 105 15.67 13.07 -18.30
N SER A 106 16.79 12.48 -18.71
CA SER A 106 17.98 13.22 -19.17
C SER A 106 18.41 14.28 -18.15
N GLY A 107 18.37 13.93 -16.86
CA GLY A 107 18.70 14.82 -15.75
C GLY A 107 17.66 15.89 -15.40
N ARG A 108 16.54 16.00 -16.12
CA ARG A 108 15.44 16.91 -15.79
C ARG A 108 14.40 16.21 -14.93
N ARG A 109 13.99 16.86 -13.83
CA ARG A 109 12.99 16.35 -12.89
C ARG A 109 11.61 16.92 -13.21
N SER A 110 10.59 16.07 -13.25
CA SER A 110 9.18 16.45 -13.30
C SER A 110 8.39 15.77 -12.19
N GLU A 111 7.42 16.47 -11.62
CA GLU A 111 6.58 15.96 -10.55
C GLU A 111 5.13 15.85 -11.00
N GLU A 112 4.50 14.73 -10.63
CA GLU A 112 3.12 14.43 -10.97
C GLU A 112 2.39 13.90 -9.74
N ARG A 113 1.06 14.01 -9.78
CA ARG A 113 0.18 13.47 -8.75
C ARG A 113 -1.18 13.13 -9.32
N GLY A 114 -1.84 12.18 -8.69
CA GLY A 114 -3.15 11.74 -9.14
C GLY A 114 -3.85 10.80 -8.17
N MET A 115 -4.92 10.22 -8.67
CA MET A 115 -5.69 9.16 -8.03
C MET A 115 -5.74 7.98 -8.99
N ALA A 116 -5.38 6.80 -8.49
CA ALA A 116 -5.46 5.54 -9.19
C ALA A 116 -6.45 4.60 -8.47
N VAL A 117 -7.07 3.71 -9.24
CA VAL A 117 -7.79 2.55 -8.70
C VAL A 117 -7.12 1.30 -9.22
N PHE A 118 -6.54 0.53 -8.31
CA PHE A 118 -6.02 -0.78 -8.63
C PHE A 118 -7.15 -1.79 -8.46
N VAL A 119 -7.56 -2.41 -9.57
CA VAL A 119 -8.48 -3.55 -9.53
C VAL A 119 -7.65 -4.79 -9.22
N MET A 120 -8.03 -5.52 -8.19
CA MET A 120 -7.33 -6.73 -7.76
C MET A 120 -8.29 -7.91 -7.66
N GLU A 121 -7.82 -9.09 -8.04
CA GLU A 121 -8.64 -10.30 -8.07
C GLU A 121 -7.80 -11.58 -7.90
N GLY A 122 -8.50 -12.69 -7.63
CA GLY A 122 -7.92 -14.02 -7.58
C GLY A 122 -7.30 -14.41 -6.24
N THR A 123 -6.88 -15.67 -6.15
CA THR A 123 -6.17 -16.26 -5.01
C THR A 123 -4.97 -17.05 -5.54
N PRO A 124 -3.73 -16.55 -5.43
CA PRO A 124 -3.33 -15.33 -4.72
C PRO A 124 -3.84 -14.05 -5.41
N LEU A 125 -4.04 -13.01 -4.61
CA LEU A 125 -4.49 -11.70 -5.08
C LEU A 125 -3.47 -11.11 -6.06
N ARG A 126 -3.95 -10.60 -7.21
CA ARG A 126 -3.13 -9.98 -8.25
C ARG A 126 -3.77 -8.70 -8.77
N VAL A 127 -2.96 -7.76 -9.23
CA VAL A 127 -3.45 -6.56 -9.95
C VAL A 127 -3.93 -6.98 -11.34
N SER A 128 -5.21 -6.77 -11.63
CA SER A 128 -5.81 -7.09 -12.92
C SER A 128 -5.90 -5.89 -13.86
N LYS A 129 -6.05 -4.68 -13.30
CA LYS A 129 -6.17 -3.44 -14.07
C LYS A 129 -5.86 -2.21 -13.23
N ILE A 130 -5.44 -1.13 -13.88
CA ILE A 130 -5.32 0.21 -13.27
C ILE A 130 -6.30 1.16 -13.97
N LEU A 131 -7.20 1.76 -13.19
CA LEU A 131 -8.14 2.77 -13.67
C LEU A 131 -7.72 4.17 -13.24
N ARG A 132 -8.29 5.18 -13.92
CA ARG A 132 -7.99 6.62 -13.73
C ARG A 132 -6.54 6.96 -14.09
N ALA A 133 -5.87 7.79 -13.29
CA ALA A 133 -4.52 8.26 -13.58
C ALA A 133 -3.49 7.21 -13.16
N ASN A 134 -2.76 6.66 -14.14
CA ASN A 134 -1.79 5.59 -13.92
C ASN A 134 -0.49 6.15 -13.33
N PRO A 135 -0.07 5.75 -12.11
CA PRO A 135 1.14 6.25 -11.47
C PRO A 135 2.43 5.79 -12.14
N PHE A 136 2.35 4.81 -13.04
CA PHE A 136 3.51 4.21 -13.70
C PHE A 136 3.78 4.81 -15.08
N VAL A 137 3.01 5.81 -15.52
CA VAL A 137 3.15 6.46 -16.84
C VAL A 137 3.48 7.94 -16.65
N ALA A 138 4.59 8.39 -17.23
CA ALA A 138 4.97 9.80 -17.21
C ALA A 138 4.10 10.61 -18.19
N SER A 139 3.63 11.78 -17.76
CA SER A 139 2.82 12.70 -18.57
C SER A 139 3.61 13.33 -19.73
N ASP A 140 2.89 13.79 -20.75
CA ASP A 140 3.40 14.48 -21.96
C ASP A 140 3.65 15.98 -21.82
N LYS A 141 3.65 16.51 -20.59
CA LYS A 141 3.83 17.95 -20.36
C LYS A 141 5.23 18.45 -20.67
#